data_AF-C4GFL4-F1
#
_entry.id   AF-C4GFL4-F1
#
_cell.length_a   1.000
_cell.length_b   1.000
_cell.length_c   1.000
_cell.angle_alpha   90.00
_cell.angle_beta   90.00
_cell.angle_gamma   90.00
#
_symmetry.space_group_name_H-M   'P 1'
#
loop_
_entity.id
_entity.type
_entity.pdbx_description
1 polymer ?
#
loop_
_entity_poly.entity_id
_entity_poly.type
_entity_poly.pdbx_seq_one_letter_code
_entity_poly.pdbx_strand_id
1 'polypeptide(L)'
;MFATLSPQDRSNVIQQLLSRMGITWHAEAKKFIFQDANEQTFEQFVASIPAKLKIVKILGVNIQNSMEKLRGYAETVKIADFLENILEQIAEANTRGDLEQQKWKQKLHSAFIYAAADEIRRKKELILPENARKLHTNAVKVFINEIYLKQQLLGFWFKTMRNRQLAESPVPLIHDLDKLFKRKAKQIEKLDEMRLERNRLLYAAYDKLIKLPDEVKTQVVHMEFDTQIIHRSNSRSYAYPNGENGISELPIIFRLPENRAELDLNQLAEQMAAREIDDADDMDDNE
;
A
#
# COMPACT_ATOMS: atom_id res chain seq x y z
N MET A 1 38.65 -6.44 0.56
CA MET A 1 38.18 -5.04 0.74
C MET A 1 37.77 -4.73 2.18
N PHE A 2 36.85 -5.46 2.83
CA PHE A 2 36.55 -5.18 4.26
C PHE A 2 37.68 -5.62 5.20
N ALA A 3 38.28 -6.78 4.95
CA ALA A 3 39.42 -7.32 5.70
C ALA A 3 40.74 -6.55 5.50
N THR A 4 40.77 -5.54 4.63
CA THR A 4 41.93 -4.68 4.36
C THR A 4 41.77 -3.28 4.99
N LEU A 5 40.61 -2.98 5.60
CA LEU A 5 40.37 -1.72 6.32
C LEU A 5 41.06 -1.74 7.69
N SER A 6 41.35 -0.54 8.22
CA SER A 6 41.85 -0.39 9.59
C SER A 6 40.80 -0.87 10.62
N PRO A 7 41.20 -1.26 11.84
CA PRO A 7 40.24 -1.66 12.87
C PRO A 7 39.20 -0.58 13.19
N GLN A 8 39.61 0.69 13.16
CA GLN A 8 38.71 1.82 13.39
C GLN A 8 37.70 2.00 12.25
N ASP A 9 38.15 1.89 11.00
CA ASP A 9 37.27 2.00 9.83
C ASP A 9 36.27 0.84 9.75
N ARG A 10 36.68 -0.37 10.15
CA ARG A 10 35.76 -1.51 10.28
C ARG A 10 34.68 -1.22 11.31
N SER A 11 35.05 -0.68 12.47
CA SER A 11 34.10 -0.30 13.51
C SER A 11 33.12 0.76 13.02
N ASN A 12 33.62 1.79 12.32
CA ASN A 12 32.81 2.85 11.74
C ASN A 12 31.82 2.30 10.70
N VAL A 13 32.26 1.43 9.79
CA VAL A 13 31.35 0.82 8.79
C VAL A 13 30.32 -0.09 9.47
N ILE A 14 30.71 -0.84 10.51
CA ILE A 14 29.76 -1.66 11.27
C ILE A 14 28.69 -0.79 11.93
N GLN A 15 29.09 0.28 12.63
CA GLN A 15 28.16 1.11 13.41
C GLN A 15 27.36 2.13 12.59
N GLN A 16 27.90 2.64 11.48
CA GLN A 16 27.24 3.69 10.71
C GLN A 16 26.46 3.17 9.51
N LEU A 17 26.87 2.03 8.94
CA LEU A 17 26.24 1.46 7.75
C LEU A 17 25.54 0.15 8.07
N LEU A 18 26.27 -0.86 8.55
CA LEU A 18 25.75 -2.22 8.65
C LEU A 18 24.67 -2.35 9.73
N SER A 19 24.88 -1.78 10.92
CA SER A 19 23.91 -1.79 12.02
C SER A 19 22.58 -1.11 11.64
N ARG A 20 22.64 0.00 10.88
CA ARG A 20 21.45 0.69 10.36
C ARG A 20 20.66 -0.17 9.37
N MET A 21 21.34 -1.10 8.70
CA MET A 21 20.73 -2.08 7.81
C MET A 21 20.38 -3.39 8.53
N GLY A 22 20.41 -3.42 9.87
CA GLY A 22 20.13 -4.64 10.65
C GLY A 22 21.22 -5.71 10.56
N ILE A 23 22.41 -5.39 10.03
CA ILE A 23 23.50 -6.34 9.87
C ILE A 23 24.48 -6.16 11.04
N THR A 24 24.57 -7.17 11.90
CA THR A 24 25.46 -7.19 13.07
C THR A 24 26.57 -8.22 12.89
N TRP A 25 27.73 -7.95 13.50
CA TRP A 25 28.84 -8.90 13.51
C TRP A 25 28.67 -9.86 14.68
N HIS A 26 28.50 -11.15 14.39
CA HIS A 26 28.53 -12.19 15.43
C HIS A 26 29.96 -12.69 15.62
N ALA A 27 30.54 -12.35 16.78
CA ALA A 27 31.93 -12.66 17.11
C ALA A 27 32.22 -14.17 17.20
N GLU A 28 31.28 -14.95 17.75
CA GLU A 28 31.42 -16.40 17.91
C GLU A 28 31.36 -17.14 16.57
N ALA A 29 30.38 -16.80 15.73
CA ALA A 29 30.21 -17.40 14.40
C ALA A 29 31.18 -16.84 13.34
N LYS A 30 31.92 -15.77 13.68
CA LYS A 30 32.80 -14.99 12.79
C LYS A 30 32.11 -14.62 11.46
N LYS A 31 30.84 -14.22 11.53
CA LYS A 31 30.00 -13.91 10.36
C LYS A 31 29.12 -12.70 10.64
N PHE A 32 28.79 -11.99 9.57
CA PHE A 32 27.72 -10.99 9.60
C PHE A 32 26.38 -11.71 9.55
N ILE A 33 25.49 -11.36 10.49
CA ILE A 33 24.12 -11.87 10.56
C ILE A 33 23.19 -10.67 10.39
N PHE A 34 22.16 -10.85 9.59
CA PHE A 34 21.06 -9.91 9.52
C PHE A 34 20.07 -10.24 10.63
N GLN A 35 19.84 -9.29 11.53
CA GLN A 35 18.81 -9.32 12.56
C GLN A 35 17.86 -8.15 12.28
N ASP A 36 16.63 -8.47 11.88
CA ASP A 36 15.60 -7.45 11.77
C ASP A 36 15.12 -7.09 13.18
N ALA A 37 15.29 -5.83 13.57
CA ALA A 37 14.82 -5.36 14.88
C ALA A 37 13.28 -5.44 15.03
N ASN A 38 12.55 -5.61 13.91
CA ASN A 38 11.12 -5.82 13.86
C ASN A 38 10.75 -7.24 13.39
N GLU A 39 11.65 -8.22 13.55
CA GLU A 39 11.38 -9.60 13.19
C GLU A 39 10.16 -10.11 13.98
N GLN A 40 9.04 -10.26 13.27
CA GLN A 40 7.79 -10.76 13.80
C GLN A 40 7.36 -11.95 12.95
N THR A 41 6.76 -12.96 13.58
CA THR A 41 6.20 -14.08 12.81
C THR A 41 4.99 -13.60 12.01
N PHE A 42 4.61 -14.37 10.98
CA PHE A 42 3.45 -14.01 10.17
C PHE A 42 2.17 -13.93 11.03
N GLU A 43 2.04 -14.81 12.02
CA GLU A 43 0.93 -14.82 12.96
C GLU A 43 0.91 -13.55 13.83
N GLN A 44 2.07 -13.10 14.31
CA GLN A 44 2.20 -11.84 15.06
C GLN A 44 1.86 -10.63 14.17
N PHE A 45 2.32 -10.64 12.91
CA PHE A 45 1.95 -9.63 11.93
C PHE A 45 0.43 -9.58 11.71
N VAL A 46 -0.22 -10.72 11.46
CA VAL A 46 -1.67 -10.80 11.26
C VAL A 46 -2.42 -10.31 12.50
N ALA A 47 -1.94 -10.64 13.71
CA ALA A 47 -2.51 -10.13 14.96
C ALA A 47 -2.45 -8.59 15.05
N SER A 48 -1.36 -7.98 14.58
CA SER A 48 -1.16 -6.52 14.58
C SER A 48 -2.09 -5.74 13.64
N ILE A 49 -2.72 -6.40 12.65
CA ILE A 49 -3.64 -5.74 11.71
C ILE A 49 -4.87 -5.21 12.49
N PRO A 50 -5.18 -3.89 12.40
CA PRO A 50 -6.31 -3.30 13.10
C PRO A 50 -7.65 -3.92 12.72
N ALA A 51 -8.50 -4.21 13.72
CA ALA A 51 -9.79 -4.87 13.52
C ALA A 51 -10.78 -4.06 12.65
N LYS A 52 -10.64 -2.73 12.63
CA LYS A 52 -11.43 -1.84 11.75
C LYS A 52 -11.21 -2.14 10.26
N LEU A 53 -10.04 -2.66 9.88
CA LEU A 53 -9.67 -2.97 8.49
C LEU A 53 -10.15 -4.38 8.12
N LYS A 54 -11.47 -4.58 8.13
CA LYS A 54 -12.10 -5.91 8.02
C LYS A 54 -11.57 -6.74 6.84
N ILE A 55 -11.44 -6.15 5.65
CA ILE A 55 -11.06 -6.88 4.43
C ILE A 55 -9.64 -7.44 4.57
N VAL A 56 -8.68 -6.60 4.93
CA VAL A 56 -7.27 -7.00 5.09
C VAL A 56 -7.10 -7.95 6.27
N LYS A 57 -7.85 -7.75 7.37
CA LYS A 57 -7.81 -8.63 8.54
C LYS A 57 -8.30 -10.03 8.21
N ILE A 58 -9.46 -10.16 7.57
CA ILE A 58 -10.05 -11.45 7.18
C ILE A 58 -9.11 -12.16 6.21
N LEU A 59 -8.59 -11.44 5.22
CA LEU A 59 -7.63 -11.99 4.28
C LEU A 59 -6.36 -12.50 4.98
N GLY A 60 -5.79 -11.71 5.89
CA GLY A 60 -4.61 -12.12 6.67
C GLY A 60 -4.84 -13.40 7.48
N VAL A 61 -5.99 -13.54 8.14
CA VAL A 61 -6.37 -14.75 8.89
C VAL A 61 -6.55 -15.95 7.95
N ASN A 62 -7.20 -15.77 6.80
CA ASN A 62 -7.38 -16.84 5.81
C ASN A 62 -6.05 -17.34 5.25
N ILE A 63 -5.12 -16.42 4.98
CA ILE A 63 -3.77 -16.76 4.54
C ILE A 63 -3.04 -17.50 5.65
N GLN A 64 -3.10 -17.01 6.89
CA GLN A 64 -2.47 -17.67 8.05
C GLN A 64 -2.91 -19.12 8.19
N ASN A 65 -4.21 -19.39 8.09
CA ASN A 65 -4.74 -20.75 8.13
C ASN A 65 -4.29 -21.59 6.93
N SER A 66 -4.14 -20.97 5.76
CA SER A 66 -3.69 -21.62 4.53
C SER A 66 -2.20 -21.94 4.54
N MET A 67 -1.38 -21.24 5.33
CA MET A 67 0.07 -21.50 5.44
C MET A 67 0.38 -22.92 5.93
N GLU A 68 -0.52 -23.55 6.68
CA GLU A 68 -0.36 -24.95 7.08
C GLU A 68 -0.34 -25.91 5.88
N LYS A 69 -1.08 -25.59 4.81
CA LYS A 69 -1.02 -26.33 3.55
C LYS A 69 0.36 -26.22 2.91
N LEU A 70 0.92 -25.00 2.86
CA LEU A 70 2.27 -24.78 2.33
C LEU A 70 3.30 -25.57 3.13
N ARG A 71 3.18 -25.63 4.46
CA ARG A 71 4.05 -26.46 5.32
C ARG A 71 3.98 -27.94 4.92
N GLY A 72 2.79 -28.46 4.65
CA GLY A 72 2.56 -29.86 4.24
C GLY A 72 2.98 -30.21 2.80
N TYR A 73 3.09 -29.24 1.89
CA TYR A 73 3.44 -29.55 0.49
C TYR A 73 4.92 -29.91 0.30
N ALA A 74 5.15 -31.03 -0.38
CA ALA A 74 6.48 -31.44 -0.87
C ALA A 74 6.61 -31.26 -2.39
N GLU A 75 5.52 -31.38 -3.14
CA GLU A 75 5.49 -31.24 -4.60
C GLU A 75 5.64 -29.78 -5.03
N THR A 76 6.58 -29.50 -5.94
CA THR A 76 6.87 -28.12 -6.38
C THR A 76 5.72 -27.46 -7.12
N VAL A 77 4.93 -28.24 -7.86
CA VAL A 77 3.77 -27.72 -8.60
C VAL A 77 2.72 -27.19 -7.63
N LYS A 78 2.38 -27.97 -6.59
CA LYS A 78 1.45 -27.54 -5.53
C LYS A 78 1.93 -26.31 -4.77
N ILE A 79 3.25 -26.19 -4.57
CA ILE A 79 3.84 -24.99 -3.96
C ILE A 79 3.66 -23.78 -4.89
N ALA A 80 3.91 -23.93 -6.20
CA ALA A 80 3.72 -22.85 -7.17
C ALA A 80 2.25 -22.40 -7.22
N ASP A 81 1.31 -23.34 -7.40
CA ASP A 81 -0.12 -23.06 -7.43
C ASP A 81 -0.58 -22.33 -6.16
N PHE A 82 -0.08 -22.75 -5.00
CA PHE A 82 -0.37 -22.11 -3.73
C PHE A 82 0.12 -20.66 -3.67
N LEU A 83 1.37 -20.42 -4.07
CA LEU A 83 1.96 -19.09 -4.04
C LEU A 83 1.21 -18.14 -4.97
N GLU A 84 0.94 -18.57 -6.20
CA GLU A 84 0.21 -17.79 -7.20
C GLU A 84 -1.19 -17.45 -6.70
N ASN A 85 -1.92 -18.44 -6.20
CA ASN A 85 -3.27 -18.26 -5.69
C ASN A 85 -3.32 -17.27 -4.52
N ILE A 86 -2.43 -17.37 -3.53
CA ILE A 86 -2.42 -16.44 -2.40
C ILE A 86 -2.02 -15.03 -2.84
N LEU A 87 -1.02 -14.89 -3.72
CA LEU A 87 -0.60 -13.58 -4.22
C LEU A 87 -1.70 -12.90 -5.03
N GLU A 88 -2.45 -13.67 -5.84
CA GLU A 88 -3.60 -13.19 -6.59
C GLU A 88 -4.72 -12.73 -5.65
N GLN A 89 -5.07 -13.52 -4.62
CA GLN A 89 -6.05 -13.10 -3.60
C GLN A 89 -5.66 -11.78 -2.93
N ILE A 90 -4.38 -11.59 -2.62
CA ILE A 90 -3.89 -10.32 -2.06
C ILE A 90 -4.03 -9.20 -3.08
N ALA A 91 -3.64 -9.43 -4.33
CA ALA A 91 -3.69 -8.44 -5.41
C ALA A 91 -5.12 -7.98 -5.74
N GLU A 92 -6.08 -8.90 -5.72
CA GLU A 92 -7.49 -8.64 -6.08
C GLU A 92 -8.35 -8.14 -4.92
N ALA A 93 -7.88 -8.26 -3.68
CA ALA A 93 -8.62 -7.78 -2.52
C ALA A 93 -9.07 -6.32 -2.68
N ASN A 94 -10.38 -6.11 -2.79
CA ASN A 94 -10.98 -4.81 -3.06
C ASN A 94 -10.95 -3.94 -1.79
N THR A 95 -9.99 -3.03 -1.72
CA THR A 95 -9.83 -2.08 -0.60
C THR A 95 -10.74 -0.86 -0.70
N ARG A 96 -11.65 -0.79 -1.69
CA ARG A 96 -12.64 0.29 -1.90
C ARG A 96 -12.05 1.71 -1.88
N GLY A 97 -10.78 1.87 -2.24
CA GLY A 97 -10.09 3.17 -2.23
C GLY A 97 -9.63 3.64 -0.85
N ASP A 98 -9.81 2.86 0.22
CA ASP A 98 -9.32 3.16 1.55
C ASP A 98 -7.78 3.08 1.59
N LEU A 99 -7.14 4.24 1.81
CA LEU A 99 -5.70 4.37 1.82
C LEU A 99 -5.03 3.55 2.94
N GLU A 100 -5.68 3.43 4.10
CA GLU A 100 -5.16 2.66 5.24
C GLU A 100 -5.22 1.17 4.92
N GLN A 101 -6.32 0.69 4.34
CA GLN A 101 -6.41 -0.69 3.87
C GLN A 101 -5.42 -0.99 2.76
N GLN A 102 -5.19 -0.05 1.83
CA GLN A 102 -4.20 -0.24 0.77
C GLN A 102 -2.79 -0.37 1.34
N LYS A 103 -2.43 0.43 2.34
CA LYS A 103 -1.13 0.32 3.03
C LYS A 103 -0.99 -1.02 3.75
N TRP A 104 -2.01 -1.46 4.47
CA TRP A 104 -1.97 -2.74 5.17
C TRP A 104 -1.98 -3.94 4.23
N LYS A 105 -2.65 -3.84 3.08
CA LYS A 105 -2.59 -4.82 1.99
C LYS A 105 -1.18 -4.97 1.42
N GLN A 106 -0.47 -3.86 1.20
CA GLN A 106 0.94 -3.90 0.79
C GLN A 106 1.84 -4.52 1.87
N LYS A 107 1.62 -4.20 3.14
CA LYS A 107 2.35 -4.85 4.25
C LYS A 107 2.07 -6.35 4.32
N LEU A 108 0.81 -6.76 4.15
CA LEU A 108 0.40 -8.16 4.14
C LEU A 108 1.04 -8.93 2.98
N HIS A 109 1.08 -8.33 1.79
CA HIS A 109 1.79 -8.88 0.63
C HIS A 109 3.26 -9.17 0.96
N SER A 110 3.99 -8.18 1.47
CA SER A 110 5.40 -8.36 1.84
C SER A 110 5.58 -9.38 2.96
N ALA A 111 4.77 -9.32 4.02
CA ALA A 111 4.84 -10.24 5.15
C ALA A 111 4.60 -11.70 4.72
N PHE A 112 3.63 -11.93 3.83
CA PHE A 112 3.37 -13.24 3.24
C PHE A 112 4.58 -13.75 2.45
N ILE A 113 5.18 -12.91 1.59
CA ILE A 113 6.34 -13.30 0.79
C ILE A 113 7.51 -13.74 1.68
N TYR A 114 7.80 -12.98 2.75
CA TYR A 114 8.86 -13.35 3.69
C TYR A 114 8.55 -14.67 4.40
N ALA A 115 7.33 -14.83 4.91
CA ALA A 115 6.91 -16.07 5.59
C ALA A 115 6.98 -17.28 4.65
N ALA A 116 6.52 -17.14 3.41
CA ALA A 116 6.59 -18.20 2.40
C ALA A 116 8.05 -18.54 2.03
N ALA A 117 8.92 -17.55 1.86
CA ALA A 117 10.33 -17.75 1.55
C ALA A 117 11.04 -18.57 2.64
N ASP A 118 10.74 -18.26 3.91
CA ASP A 118 11.29 -18.97 5.06
C ASP A 118 10.80 -20.41 5.15
N GLU A 119 9.51 -20.65 4.91
CA GLU A 119 8.97 -22.02 4.88
C GLU A 119 9.61 -22.85 3.77
N ILE A 120 9.74 -22.28 2.56
CA ILE A 120 10.35 -22.97 1.41
C ILE A 120 11.83 -23.24 1.65
N ARG A 121 12.54 -22.32 2.31
CA ARG A 121 13.96 -22.49 2.68
C ARG A 121 14.16 -23.64 3.67
N ARG A 122 13.24 -23.82 4.62
CA ARG A 122 13.31 -24.87 5.67
C ARG A 122 12.99 -26.28 5.17
N LYS A 123 12.26 -26.42 4.06
CA LYS A 123 11.94 -27.74 3.50
C LYS A 123 13.23 -28.49 3.18
N LYS A 124 13.34 -29.77 3.57
CA LYS A 124 14.52 -30.60 3.31
C LYS A 124 14.58 -30.99 1.84
N GLU A 125 13.54 -31.65 1.35
CA GLU A 125 13.43 -32.10 -0.04
C GLU A 125 12.14 -31.58 -0.69
N LEU A 126 12.19 -31.38 -2.01
CA LEU A 126 11.04 -31.04 -2.83
C LEU A 126 10.89 -32.12 -3.91
N ILE A 127 9.66 -32.56 -4.14
CA ILE A 127 9.32 -33.51 -5.20
C ILE A 127 9.17 -32.72 -6.48
N LEU A 128 10.08 -32.96 -7.42
CA LEU A 128 10.15 -32.29 -8.70
C LEU A 128 9.46 -33.15 -9.77
N PRO A 129 8.66 -32.54 -10.67
CA PRO A 129 8.20 -33.25 -11.85
C PRO A 129 9.39 -33.63 -12.74
N GLU A 130 9.17 -34.63 -13.58
CA GLU A 130 10.15 -35.03 -14.58
C GLU A 130 10.54 -33.82 -15.43
N ASN A 131 11.83 -33.54 -15.50
CA ASN A 131 12.31 -32.33 -16.13
C ASN A 131 13.52 -32.62 -17.04
N ALA A 132 13.45 -32.12 -18.27
CA ALA A 132 14.49 -32.32 -19.28
C ALA A 132 15.84 -31.69 -18.89
N ARG A 133 15.84 -30.75 -17.94
CA ARG A 133 17.02 -29.97 -17.52
C ARG A 133 17.72 -30.55 -16.28
N LYS A 134 17.23 -31.66 -15.73
CA LYS A 134 17.72 -32.30 -14.48
C LYS A 134 17.93 -31.30 -13.34
N LEU A 135 16.98 -30.38 -13.17
CA LEU A 135 16.96 -29.43 -12.05
C LEU A 135 16.90 -30.20 -10.75
N HIS A 136 17.76 -29.84 -9.80
CA HIS A 136 17.77 -30.41 -8.46
C HIS A 136 17.03 -29.50 -7.47
N THR A 137 16.61 -30.06 -6.34
CA THR A 137 15.81 -29.40 -5.30
C THR A 137 16.33 -28.01 -4.90
N ASN A 138 17.63 -27.89 -4.64
CA ASN A 138 18.21 -26.60 -4.23
C ASN A 138 18.13 -25.53 -5.33
N ALA A 139 18.24 -25.90 -6.62
CA ALA A 139 18.12 -24.95 -7.71
C ALA A 139 16.71 -24.37 -7.77
N VAL A 140 15.69 -25.19 -7.52
CA VAL A 140 14.29 -24.74 -7.49
C VAL A 140 14.00 -23.89 -6.26
N LYS A 141 14.51 -24.23 -5.07
CA LYS A 141 14.39 -23.36 -3.88
C LYS A 141 15.04 -22.00 -4.11
N VAL A 142 16.24 -21.99 -4.69
CA VAL A 142 16.95 -20.74 -5.03
C VAL A 142 16.12 -19.95 -6.03
N PHE A 143 15.58 -20.57 -7.08
CA PHE A 143 14.73 -19.88 -8.04
C PHE A 143 13.49 -19.27 -7.37
N ILE A 144 12.75 -20.03 -6.57
CA ILE A 144 11.54 -19.53 -5.92
C ILE A 144 11.86 -18.34 -5.01
N ASN A 145 12.88 -18.46 -4.14
CA ASN A 145 13.19 -17.42 -3.17
C ASN A 145 13.93 -16.21 -3.78
N GLU A 146 14.95 -16.46 -4.61
CA GLU A 146 15.84 -15.40 -5.11
C GLU A 146 15.31 -14.72 -6.37
N ILE A 147 14.47 -15.42 -7.16
CA ILE A 147 13.94 -14.87 -8.41
C ILE A 147 12.46 -14.55 -8.24
N TYR A 148 11.61 -15.56 -8.08
CA TYR A 148 10.17 -15.37 -8.12
C TYR A 148 9.66 -14.49 -6.98
N LEU A 149 9.92 -14.85 -5.72
CA LEU A 149 9.43 -14.11 -4.56
C LEU A 149 10.03 -12.70 -4.47
N LYS A 150 11.31 -12.52 -4.82
CA LYS A 150 11.92 -11.18 -4.90
C LYS A 150 11.35 -10.34 -6.03
N GLN A 151 11.02 -10.94 -7.17
CA GLN A 151 10.31 -10.25 -8.25
C GLN A 151 8.93 -9.80 -7.78
N GLN A 152 8.18 -10.64 -7.08
CA GLN A 152 6.86 -10.24 -6.55
C GLN A 152 7.01 -9.12 -5.52
N LEU A 153 8.00 -9.19 -4.65
CA LEU A 153 8.23 -8.18 -3.60
C LEU A 153 8.67 -6.82 -4.15
N LEU A 154 9.66 -6.81 -5.06
CA LEU A 154 10.29 -5.58 -5.55
C LEU A 154 9.61 -5.07 -6.84
N GLY A 155 8.84 -5.93 -7.51
CA GLY A 155 8.18 -5.65 -8.77
C GLY A 155 9.15 -5.11 -9.80
N PHE A 156 8.90 -3.88 -10.22
CA PHE A 156 9.71 -3.14 -11.16
C PHE A 156 11.19 -3.00 -10.75
N TRP A 157 11.46 -2.92 -9.44
CA TRP A 157 12.81 -2.72 -8.92
C TRP A 157 13.64 -3.99 -8.84
N PHE A 158 13.03 -5.15 -9.13
CA PHE A 158 13.76 -6.41 -9.20
C PHE A 158 14.67 -6.43 -10.41
N LYS A 159 15.97 -6.61 -10.17
CA LYS A 159 16.99 -6.69 -11.23
C LYS A 159 17.76 -7.98 -11.09
N THR A 160 17.66 -8.84 -12.10
CA THR A 160 18.45 -10.07 -12.20
C THR A 160 19.92 -9.79 -12.53
N MET A 161 20.21 -8.61 -13.08
CA MET A 161 21.55 -8.15 -13.44
C MET A 161 21.78 -6.70 -13.00
N ARG A 162 23.04 -6.33 -12.75
CA ARG A 162 23.38 -4.93 -12.47
C ARG A 162 23.23 -4.10 -13.75
N ASN A 163 22.82 -2.83 -13.62
CA ASN A 163 22.64 -1.91 -14.76
C ASN A 163 23.84 -1.87 -15.72
N ARG A 164 25.07 -1.97 -15.19
CA ARG A 164 26.29 -2.01 -16.01
C ARG A 164 26.34 -3.26 -16.89
N GLN A 165 26.04 -4.42 -16.32
CA GLN A 165 26.05 -5.71 -17.03
C GLN A 165 24.90 -5.78 -18.04
N LEU A 166 23.76 -5.14 -17.74
CA LEU A 166 22.65 -4.97 -18.69
C LEU A 166 23.03 -4.09 -19.89
N ALA A 167 23.69 -2.96 -19.64
CA ALA A 167 24.14 -2.04 -20.69
C ALA A 167 25.23 -2.67 -21.59
N GLU A 168 26.07 -3.54 -21.02
CA GLU A 168 27.11 -4.28 -21.74
C GLU A 168 26.59 -5.57 -22.40
N SER A 169 25.29 -5.89 -22.26
CA SER A 169 24.74 -7.13 -22.82
C SER A 169 24.66 -7.07 -24.34
N PRO A 170 25.22 -8.06 -25.07
CA PRO A 170 25.17 -8.09 -26.53
C PRO A 170 23.78 -8.47 -27.07
N VAL A 171 22.83 -8.86 -26.21
CA VAL A 171 21.52 -9.37 -26.63
C VAL A 171 20.53 -8.20 -26.79
N PRO A 172 20.01 -7.94 -28.00
CA PRO A 172 19.11 -6.80 -28.26
C PRO A 172 17.86 -6.80 -27.38
N LEU A 173 17.27 -7.97 -27.12
CA LEU A 173 16.10 -8.14 -26.26
C LEU A 173 16.33 -7.60 -24.84
N ILE A 174 17.53 -7.79 -24.29
CA ILE A 174 17.87 -7.38 -22.92
C ILE A 174 17.93 -5.85 -22.82
N HIS A 175 18.42 -5.19 -23.87
CA HIS A 175 18.49 -3.74 -23.94
C HIS A 175 17.11 -3.07 -24.09
N ASP A 176 16.21 -3.67 -24.85
CA ASP A 176 14.84 -3.14 -25.02
C ASP A 176 14.00 -3.31 -23.74
N LEU A 177 14.20 -4.42 -23.03
CA LEU A 177 13.62 -4.63 -21.69
C LEU A 177 14.12 -3.59 -20.69
N ASP A 178 15.42 -3.28 -20.65
CA ASP A 178 15.97 -2.23 -19.77
C ASP A 178 15.35 -0.85 -20.06
N LYS A 179 15.14 -0.50 -21.33
CA LYS A 179 14.45 0.74 -21.72
C LYS A 179 12.99 0.78 -21.27
N LEU A 180 12.24 -0.29 -21.51
CA LEU A 180 10.85 -0.43 -21.06
C LEU A 180 10.76 -0.29 -19.55
N PHE A 181 11.68 -0.93 -18.86
CA PHE A 181 11.76 -0.87 -17.43
C PHE A 181 12.00 0.56 -16.95
N LYS A 182 13.05 1.23 -17.42
CA LYS A 182 13.33 2.64 -17.07
C LYS A 182 12.14 3.57 -17.35
N ARG A 183 11.37 3.34 -18.42
CA ARG A 183 10.15 4.10 -18.71
C ARG A 183 9.07 3.90 -17.65
N LYS A 184 8.78 2.65 -17.26
CA LYS A 184 7.83 2.37 -16.17
C LYS A 184 8.27 2.99 -14.84
N ALA A 185 9.57 2.94 -14.52
CA ALA A 185 10.12 3.59 -13.32
C ALA A 185 9.73 5.07 -13.25
N LYS A 186 10.01 5.81 -14.34
CA LYS A 186 9.70 7.24 -14.45
C LYS A 186 8.20 7.53 -14.39
N GLN A 187 7.37 6.65 -14.95
CA GLN A 187 5.91 6.81 -14.87
C GLN A 187 5.40 6.67 -13.44
N ILE A 188 5.96 5.74 -12.65
CA ILE A 188 5.60 5.55 -11.24
C ILE A 188 6.08 6.74 -10.40
N GLU A 189 7.32 7.19 -10.60
CA GLU A 189 7.86 8.37 -9.91
C GLU A 189 6.99 9.60 -10.18
N LYS A 190 6.64 9.85 -11.44
CA LYS A 190 5.72 10.92 -11.81
C LYS A 190 4.33 10.76 -11.18
N LEU A 191 3.83 9.53 -11.07
CA LEU A 191 2.54 9.25 -10.42
C LEU A 191 2.59 9.56 -8.92
N ASP A 192 3.69 9.23 -8.24
CA ASP A 192 3.87 9.51 -6.82
C ASP A 192 4.06 11.00 -6.55
N GLU A 193 4.75 11.73 -7.43
CA GLU A 193 4.83 13.20 -7.41
C GLU A 193 3.43 13.82 -7.53
N MET A 194 2.64 13.40 -8.54
CA MET A 194 1.26 13.90 -8.71
C MET A 194 0.37 13.57 -7.51
N ARG A 195 0.54 12.40 -6.89
CA ARG A 195 -0.19 12.04 -5.66
C ARG A 195 0.17 12.93 -4.48
N LEU A 196 1.46 13.26 -4.33
CA LEU A 196 1.93 14.16 -3.29
C LEU A 196 1.37 15.57 -3.49
N GLU A 197 1.38 16.07 -4.72
CA GLU A 197 0.79 17.35 -5.08
C GLU A 197 -0.72 17.38 -4.83
N ARG A 198 -1.45 16.35 -5.28
CA ARG A 198 -2.88 16.18 -4.99
C ARG A 198 -3.17 16.22 -3.49
N ASN A 199 -2.37 15.52 -2.69
CA ASN A 199 -2.53 15.55 -1.24
C ASN A 199 -2.29 16.96 -0.69
N ARG A 200 -1.23 17.66 -1.15
CA ARG A 200 -0.94 19.04 -0.74
C ARG A 200 -2.09 20.00 -1.06
N LEU A 201 -2.70 19.87 -2.22
CA LEU A 201 -3.87 20.67 -2.60
C LEU A 201 -5.08 20.34 -1.73
N LEU A 202 -5.33 19.06 -1.45
CA LEU A 202 -6.39 18.65 -0.52
C LEU A 202 -6.17 19.22 0.89
N TYR A 203 -4.93 19.25 1.38
CA TYR A 203 -4.60 19.90 2.66
C TYR A 203 -4.97 21.38 2.66
N ALA A 204 -4.57 22.11 1.62
CA ALA A 204 -4.85 23.53 1.51
C ALA A 204 -6.35 23.81 1.37
N ALA A 205 -7.09 22.96 0.64
CA ALA A 205 -8.54 23.07 0.49
C ALA A 205 -9.26 22.81 1.82
N TYR A 206 -8.93 21.72 2.52
CA TYR A 206 -9.54 21.39 3.82
C TYR A 206 -9.30 22.48 4.87
N ASP A 207 -8.08 23.03 4.95
CA ASP A 207 -7.74 24.09 5.90
C ASP A 207 -8.52 25.39 5.63
N LYS A 208 -8.83 25.70 4.37
CA LYS A 208 -9.72 26.81 4.03
C LYS A 208 -11.17 26.50 4.40
N LEU A 209 -11.67 25.32 4.05
CA LEU A 209 -13.07 24.94 4.31
C LEU A 209 -13.42 24.93 5.80
N ILE A 210 -12.50 24.49 6.66
CA ILE A 210 -12.74 24.45 8.10
C ILE A 210 -12.71 25.84 8.76
N LYS A 211 -12.01 26.80 8.15
CA LYS A 211 -11.90 28.19 8.62
C LYS A 211 -13.00 29.09 8.06
N LEU A 212 -13.60 28.72 6.93
CA LEU A 212 -14.64 29.48 6.26
C LEU A 212 -15.77 29.94 7.22
N PRO A 213 -16.33 29.08 8.10
CA PRO A 213 -17.37 29.51 9.04
C PRO A 213 -16.92 30.63 9.99
N ASP A 214 -15.63 30.64 10.37
CA ASP A 214 -15.07 31.71 11.20
C ASP A 214 -14.89 33.03 10.45
N GLU A 215 -14.73 32.98 9.13
CA GLU A 215 -14.63 34.17 8.27
C GLU A 215 -16.00 34.81 8.01
N VAL A 216 -17.08 34.01 7.97
CA VAL A 216 -18.45 34.47 7.70
C VAL A 216 -19.43 34.20 8.85
N LYS A 217 -19.00 34.43 10.10
CA LYS A 217 -19.77 34.12 11.33
C LYS A 217 -21.22 34.62 11.36
N THR A 218 -21.50 35.76 10.72
CA THR A 218 -22.84 36.35 10.71
C THR A 218 -23.79 35.67 9.71
N GLN A 219 -23.26 34.82 8.83
CA GLN A 219 -23.97 34.17 7.72
C GLN A 219 -23.86 32.64 7.81
N VAL A 220 -23.49 32.09 8.97
CA VAL A 220 -23.37 30.64 9.14
C VAL A 220 -24.00 30.23 10.46
N VAL A 221 -24.75 29.15 10.44
CA VAL A 221 -25.26 28.50 11.65
C VAL A 221 -24.53 27.18 11.82
N HIS A 222 -23.94 26.98 12.99
CA HIS A 222 -23.32 25.72 13.35
C HIS A 222 -24.41 24.77 13.84
N MET A 223 -24.81 23.80 13.02
CA MET A 223 -25.95 22.97 13.37
C MET A 223 -25.71 22.15 14.64
N GLU A 224 -24.45 21.78 14.94
CA GLU A 224 -24.12 21.02 16.14
C GLU A 224 -24.24 21.81 17.45
N PHE A 225 -24.09 23.14 17.41
CA PHE A 225 -24.02 23.98 18.60
C PHE A 225 -25.25 24.89 18.73
N ASP A 226 -25.78 25.37 17.61
CA ASP A 226 -26.83 26.38 17.56
C ASP A 226 -28.23 25.75 17.39
N THR A 227 -28.32 24.43 17.17
CA THR A 227 -29.59 23.72 16.98
C THR A 227 -29.74 22.51 17.92
N GLN A 228 -30.98 22.12 18.23
CA GLN A 228 -31.31 20.94 19.05
C GLN A 228 -31.36 19.63 18.23
N ILE A 229 -30.81 19.60 17.01
CA ILE A 229 -30.89 18.45 16.09
C ILE A 229 -29.90 17.36 16.51
N ILE A 230 -30.33 16.10 16.50
CA ILE A 230 -29.52 14.92 16.86
C ILE A 230 -28.40 14.67 15.82
N HIS A 231 -27.18 14.52 16.34
CA HIS A 231 -25.91 14.61 15.62
C HIS A 231 -25.48 13.30 14.94
N ARG A 232 -24.70 13.43 13.85
CA ARG A 232 -23.81 12.36 13.36
C ARG A 232 -22.39 12.66 13.86
N SER A 233 -21.83 11.76 14.65
CA SER A 233 -20.61 11.99 15.44
C SER A 233 -19.28 12.13 14.68
N ASN A 234 -19.28 12.28 13.35
CA ASN A 234 -18.05 12.27 12.54
C ASN A 234 -18.02 13.36 11.43
N SER A 235 -18.91 14.34 11.49
CA SER A 235 -18.97 15.43 10.51
C SER A 235 -19.48 16.70 11.16
N ARG A 236 -19.00 17.85 10.69
CA ARG A 236 -19.48 19.20 11.03
C ARG A 236 -20.42 19.69 9.94
N SER A 237 -21.53 20.29 10.33
CA SER A 237 -22.63 20.66 9.47
C SER A 237 -22.91 22.14 9.63
N TYR A 238 -22.73 22.86 8.54
CA TYR A 238 -22.88 24.30 8.47
C TYR A 238 -24.08 24.62 7.60
N ALA A 239 -24.97 25.49 8.08
CA ALA A 239 -26.06 26.00 7.27
C ALA A 239 -25.75 27.43 6.83
N TYR A 240 -25.78 27.66 5.53
CA TYR A 240 -25.58 28.97 4.92
C TYR A 240 -26.89 29.52 4.34
N PRO A 241 -27.12 30.85 4.38
CA PRO A 241 -28.27 31.49 3.76
C PRO A 241 -28.28 31.25 2.25
N ASN A 242 -29.48 31.21 1.66
CA ASN A 242 -29.65 30.90 0.24
C ASN A 242 -30.81 31.70 -0.40
N GLY A 243 -30.76 31.83 -1.72
CA GLY A 243 -31.69 32.62 -2.54
C GLY A 243 -31.37 34.12 -2.61
N GLU A 244 -32.09 34.87 -3.44
CA GLU A 244 -31.79 36.28 -3.78
C GLU A 244 -31.59 37.21 -2.57
N ASN A 245 -32.34 36.98 -1.48
CA ASN A 245 -32.23 37.77 -0.24
C ASN A 245 -31.65 36.96 0.94
N GLY A 246 -31.09 35.77 0.70
CA GLY A 246 -30.50 34.89 1.71
C GLY A 246 -31.50 34.10 2.57
N ILE A 247 -32.80 34.32 2.37
CA ILE A 247 -33.90 33.63 3.07
C ILE A 247 -35.03 33.17 2.14
N SER A 248 -34.92 33.45 0.84
CA SER A 248 -35.97 33.10 -0.13
C SER A 248 -35.95 31.62 -0.50
N GLU A 249 -34.87 30.91 -0.16
CA GLU A 249 -34.72 29.48 -0.39
C GLU A 249 -34.29 28.75 0.88
N LEU A 250 -34.42 27.42 0.86
CA LEU A 250 -33.91 26.58 1.93
C LEU A 250 -32.39 26.75 2.09
N PRO A 251 -31.88 26.83 3.33
CA PRO A 251 -30.45 26.97 3.59
C PRO A 251 -29.62 25.86 2.93
N ILE A 252 -28.44 26.23 2.46
CA ILE A 252 -27.46 25.27 1.94
C ILE A 252 -26.79 24.60 3.13
N ILE A 253 -26.96 23.28 3.24
CA ILE A 253 -26.31 22.49 4.30
C ILE A 253 -25.00 21.93 3.74
N PHE A 254 -23.90 22.44 4.27
CA PHE A 254 -22.56 22.00 3.94
C PHE A 254 -22.04 21.05 5.02
N ARG A 255 -21.65 19.83 4.64
CA ARG A 255 -21.12 18.83 5.59
C ARG A 255 -19.65 18.55 5.33
N LEU A 256 -18.84 18.78 6.35
CA LEU A 256 -17.41 18.54 6.32
C LEU A 256 -17.05 17.39 7.28
N PRO A 257 -16.33 16.35 6.84
CA PRO A 257 -15.84 15.32 7.75
C PRO A 257 -14.83 15.92 8.73
N GLU A 258 -14.79 15.43 9.97
CA GLU A 258 -13.79 15.89 10.95
C GLU A 258 -12.37 15.41 10.60
N ASN A 259 -12.30 14.26 9.92
CA ASN A 259 -11.06 13.68 9.45
C ASN A 259 -10.82 14.06 7.99
N ARG A 260 -9.74 14.81 7.76
CA ARG A 260 -9.24 15.18 6.42
C ARG A 260 -9.08 14.00 5.45
N ALA A 261 -8.78 12.81 5.95
CA ALA A 261 -8.58 11.62 5.11
C ALA A 261 -9.88 11.12 4.50
N GLU A 262 -11.02 11.55 5.04
CA GLU A 262 -12.37 11.21 4.62
C GLU A 262 -12.97 12.30 3.72
N LEU A 263 -12.22 13.37 3.41
CA LEU A 263 -12.67 14.41 2.50
C LEU A 263 -12.71 13.89 1.05
N ASP A 264 -13.91 13.75 0.51
CA ASP A 264 -14.16 13.48 -0.90
C ASP A 264 -14.68 14.75 -1.60
N LEU A 265 -13.88 15.29 -2.52
CA LEU A 265 -14.23 16.49 -3.27
C LEU A 265 -15.40 16.27 -4.24
N ASN A 266 -15.59 15.05 -4.74
CA ASN A 266 -16.71 14.76 -5.64
C ASN A 266 -18.02 14.74 -4.85
N GLN A 267 -18.02 14.10 -3.69
CA GLN A 267 -19.18 14.13 -2.79
C GLN A 267 -19.49 15.55 -2.34
N LEU A 268 -18.46 16.37 -2.12
CA LEU A 268 -18.60 17.78 -1.75
C LEU A 268 -19.18 18.61 -2.90
N ALA A 269 -18.74 18.35 -4.13
CA ALA A 269 -19.30 18.98 -5.33
C ALA A 269 -20.75 18.54 -5.55
N GLU A 270 -21.10 17.27 -5.35
CA GLU A 270 -22.48 16.78 -5.42
C GLU A 270 -23.38 17.44 -4.36
N GLN A 271 -22.91 17.64 -3.13
CA GLN A 271 -23.67 18.38 -2.12
C GLN A 271 -23.98 19.83 -2.53
N MET A 272 -23.14 20.42 -3.38
CA MET A 272 -23.33 21.77 -3.91
C MET A 272 -24.11 21.77 -5.23
N ALA A 273 -23.98 20.73 -6.05
CA ALA A 273 -24.53 20.62 -7.40
C ALA A 273 -25.88 19.89 -7.47
N ALA A 274 -26.29 19.14 -6.44
CA ALA A 274 -27.56 18.40 -6.38
C ALA A 274 -28.82 19.29 -6.38
N ARG A 275 -28.73 20.53 -6.85
CA ARG A 275 -29.83 21.49 -6.96
C ARG A 275 -29.84 22.32 -8.24
N GLU A 276 -28.89 22.17 -9.17
CA GLU A 276 -29.03 22.79 -10.51
C GLU A 276 -30.05 22.06 -11.42
N ILE A 277 -30.66 20.96 -10.97
CA ILE A 277 -31.52 20.09 -11.82
C ILE A 277 -33.03 20.29 -11.56
N ASP A 278 -33.45 20.92 -10.46
CA ASP A 278 -34.89 21.08 -10.16
C ASP A 278 -35.54 22.30 -10.87
N ASP A 279 -34.77 23.17 -11.53
CA ASP A 279 -35.30 24.39 -12.18
C ASP A 279 -35.67 24.20 -13.67
N ALA A 280 -35.61 22.97 -14.21
CA ALA A 280 -35.84 22.71 -15.64
C ALA A 280 -37.18 22.02 -15.98
N ASP A 281 -37.93 21.51 -14.99
CA ASP A 281 -39.15 20.71 -15.24
C ASP A 281 -40.48 21.43 -14.93
N ASP A 282 -40.47 22.71 -14.51
CA ASP A 282 -41.69 23.48 -14.20
C ASP A 282 -42.11 24.48 -15.32
N MET A 283 -41.72 24.22 -16.57
CA MET A 283 -42.15 25.00 -17.75
C MET A 283 -42.70 24.11 -18.86
N ASP A 284 -43.70 23.29 -18.57
CA ASP A 284 -44.75 22.91 -19.51
C ASP A 284 -45.79 22.08 -18.75
N ASP A 285 -46.76 22.76 -18.13
CA ASP A 285 -48.13 22.27 -17.96
C ASP A 285 -48.91 23.28 -17.10
N ASN A 286 -49.44 24.33 -17.74
CA ASN A 286 -50.71 24.96 -17.34
C ASN A 286 -51.28 25.79 -18.50
N GLU A 287 -52.35 25.23 -19.08
CA GLU A 287 -53.46 25.82 -19.86
C GLU A 287 -53.20 26.50 -21.21
#